data_AF-A0A563E6V6-F1
#
_entry.id   AF-A0A563E6V6-F1
#
_cell.length_a   1.000
_cell.length_b   1.000
_cell.length_c   1.000
_cell.angle_alpha   90.00
_cell.angle_beta   90.00
_cell.angle_gamma   90.00
#
_symmetry.space_group_name_H-M   'P 1'
#
loop_
_entity.id
_entity.type
_entity.pdbx_description
1 polymer ?
#
loop_
_entity_poly.entity_id
_entity_poly.type
_entity_poly.pdbx_seq_one_letter_code
_entity_poly.pdbx_strand_id
1 'polypeptide(L)'
;MTAEPFRLSEDEAVAIAEVATAFAAVLPAERRGPYDELVSAAADGGVDPALLPELERVCALALETGRARQLGKAETERLVNAVYRRTPGGQALTTEAADVNRVLAALAGKTLQQARITARMPGRYQLDVIVDGIDLAISIEPDGLEVRSLQTG
;
A
#
# COMPACT_ATOMS: atom_id res chain seq x y z
N MET A 1 9.33 27.06 -1.63
CA MET A 1 9.70 26.31 -0.41
C MET A 1 10.00 24.90 -0.86
N THR A 2 11.26 24.48 -0.83
CA THR A 2 11.64 23.09 -1.16
C THR A 2 11.15 22.22 -0.01
N ALA A 3 10.30 21.24 -0.31
CA ALA A 3 9.79 20.31 0.70
C ALA A 3 10.94 19.47 1.27
N GLU A 4 10.82 19.07 2.54
CA GLU A 4 11.88 18.32 3.23
C GLU A 4 12.03 16.91 2.61
N PRO A 5 13.27 16.41 2.39
CA PRO A 5 13.49 15.10 1.80
C PRO A 5 12.96 13.97 2.69
N PHE A 6 12.36 12.97 2.06
CA PHE A 6 11.91 11.75 2.73
C PHE A 6 13.14 10.91 3.13
N ARG A 7 13.36 10.76 4.44
CA ARG A 7 14.57 10.13 4.99
C ARG A 7 14.45 8.61 5.05
N LEU A 8 15.54 7.94 4.66
CA LEU A 8 15.72 6.50 4.79
C LEU A 8 16.81 6.23 5.83
N SER A 9 16.66 5.18 6.64
CA SER A 9 17.81 4.60 7.36
C SER A 9 18.77 3.94 6.36
N GLU A 10 19.98 3.60 6.81
CA GLU A 10 20.97 2.90 5.97
C GLU A 10 20.42 1.57 5.42
N ASP A 11 19.78 0.76 6.27
CA ASP A 11 19.16 -0.50 5.84
C ASP A 11 18.00 -0.27 4.85
N GLU A 12 17.19 0.77 5.08
CA GLU A 12 16.08 1.12 4.19
C GLU A 12 16.60 1.61 2.84
N ALA A 13 17.65 2.44 2.83
CA ALA A 13 18.33 2.92 1.62
C ALA A 13 18.80 1.75 0.76
N VAL A 14 19.46 0.76 1.36
CA VAL A 14 19.91 -0.46 0.67
C VAL A 14 18.72 -1.23 0.09
N ALA A 15 17.70 -1.49 0.91
CA ALA A 15 16.53 -2.25 0.47
C ALA A 15 15.77 -1.56 -0.67
N ILE A 16 15.60 -0.23 -0.60
CA ILE A 16 14.93 0.57 -1.64
C ILE A 16 15.75 0.63 -2.92
N ALA A 17 17.06 0.89 -2.82
CA ALA A 17 17.94 0.90 -3.98
C ALA A 17 17.93 -0.46 -4.71
N GLU A 18 17.91 -1.57 -3.97
CA GLU A 18 17.84 -2.93 -4.53
C GLU A 18 16.55 -3.14 -5.33
N VAL A 19 15.37 -2.84 -4.75
CA VAL A 19 14.09 -3.04 -5.45
C VAL A 19 13.91 -2.05 -6.60
N ALA A 20 14.33 -0.80 -6.45
CA ALA A 20 14.26 0.21 -7.50
C ALA A 20 15.16 -0.14 -8.68
N THR A 21 16.37 -0.67 -8.42
CA THR A 21 17.28 -1.15 -9.46
C THR A 21 16.66 -2.30 -10.25
N ALA A 22 16.08 -3.28 -9.55
CA ALA A 22 15.41 -4.40 -10.19
C ALA A 22 14.20 -3.94 -11.04
N PHE A 23 13.47 -2.92 -10.57
CA PHE A 23 12.35 -2.34 -11.29
C PHE A 23 12.81 -1.58 -12.55
N ALA A 24 13.82 -0.72 -12.43
CA ALA A 24 14.37 0.03 -13.57
C ALA A 24 14.94 -0.90 -14.66
N ALA A 25 15.58 -2.00 -14.26
CA ALA A 25 16.21 -2.95 -15.18
C ALA A 25 15.23 -3.59 -16.17
N VAL A 26 13.96 -3.76 -15.80
CA VAL A 26 12.93 -4.38 -16.67
C VAL A 26 12.17 -3.37 -17.54
N LEU A 27 12.38 -2.08 -17.34
CA LEU A 27 11.72 -1.04 -18.12
C LEU A 27 12.43 -0.75 -19.46
N PRO A 28 11.70 -0.28 -20.48
CA PRO A 28 12.29 0.38 -21.64
C PRO A 28 13.11 1.61 -21.23
N ALA A 29 14.20 1.90 -21.95
CA ALA A 29 15.15 2.96 -21.61
C ALA A 29 14.49 4.34 -21.45
N GLU A 30 13.46 4.62 -22.25
CA GLU A 30 12.72 5.88 -22.26
C GLU A 30 11.94 6.13 -20.96
N ARG A 31 11.71 5.08 -20.17
CA ARG A 31 10.95 5.13 -18.91
C ARG A 31 11.83 4.96 -17.66
N ARG A 32 13.14 4.74 -17.82
CA ARG A 32 14.04 4.46 -16.68
C ARG A 32 14.43 5.69 -15.88
N GLY A 33 14.52 6.87 -16.52
CA GLY A 33 15.05 8.10 -15.92
C GLY A 33 14.59 8.37 -14.47
N PRO A 34 13.28 8.45 -14.20
CA PRO A 34 12.79 8.69 -12.83
C PRO A 34 13.18 7.59 -11.82
N TYR A 35 13.32 6.34 -12.27
CA TYR A 35 13.69 5.22 -11.41
C TYR A 35 15.20 5.11 -11.20
N ASP A 36 16.02 5.49 -12.19
CA ASP A 36 17.47 5.61 -12.02
C ASP A 36 17.81 6.76 -11.05
N GLU A 37 17.05 7.86 -11.13
CA GLU A 37 17.12 8.96 -10.16
C GLU A 37 16.71 8.50 -8.76
N LEU A 38 15.61 7.73 -8.65
CA LEU A 38 15.19 7.13 -7.38
C LEU A 38 16.26 6.19 -6.80
N VAL A 39 16.93 5.37 -7.62
CA VAL A 39 18.04 4.50 -7.16
C VAL A 39 19.17 5.34 -6.56
N SER A 40 19.53 6.43 -7.23
CA SER A 40 20.60 7.33 -6.77
C SER A 40 20.22 8.02 -5.45
N ALA A 41 19.00 8.58 -5.39
CA ALA A 41 18.48 9.25 -4.21
C ALA A 41 18.36 8.30 -3.00
N ALA A 42 17.90 7.07 -3.23
CA ALA A 42 17.81 6.06 -2.19
C ALA A 42 19.20 5.71 -1.63
N ALA A 43 20.21 5.53 -2.49
CA ALA A 43 21.58 5.26 -2.07
C ALA A 43 22.19 6.38 -1.22
N ASP A 44 21.79 7.64 -1.47
CA ASP A 44 22.19 8.80 -0.69
C ASP A 44 21.39 8.98 0.63
N GLY A 45 20.44 8.07 0.92
CA GLY A 45 19.67 8.04 2.17
C GLY A 45 18.49 9.01 2.23
N GLY A 46 18.08 9.58 1.10
CA GLY A 46 16.95 10.51 1.06
C GLY A 46 16.31 10.65 -0.31
N VAL A 47 14.99 10.58 -0.36
CA VAL A 47 14.20 10.70 -1.59
C VAL A 47 13.56 12.08 -1.64
N ASP A 48 13.76 12.81 -2.75
CA ASP A 48 13.08 14.09 -2.97
C ASP A 48 11.55 13.86 -3.01
N PRO A 49 10.74 14.74 -2.40
CA PRO A 49 9.28 14.67 -2.49
C PRO A 49 8.72 14.50 -3.91
N ALA A 50 9.41 15.00 -4.94
CA ALA A 50 9.04 14.82 -6.34
C ALA A 50 9.10 13.36 -6.83
N LEU A 51 9.91 12.51 -6.18
CA LEU A 51 10.12 11.09 -6.51
C LEU A 51 9.28 10.14 -5.62
N LEU A 52 8.48 10.69 -4.70
CA LEU A 52 7.60 9.88 -3.85
C LEU A 52 6.60 9.02 -4.65
N PRO A 53 5.97 9.50 -5.74
CA PRO A 53 5.09 8.66 -6.55
C PRO A 53 5.79 7.43 -7.14
N GLU A 54 7.05 7.58 -7.56
CA GLU A 54 7.88 6.50 -8.07
C GLU A 54 8.28 5.53 -6.95
N LEU A 55 8.67 6.05 -5.78
CA LEU A 55 8.96 5.25 -4.60
C LEU A 55 7.76 4.39 -4.19
N GLU A 56 6.58 5.00 -4.09
CA GLU A 56 5.33 4.31 -3.76
C GLU A 56 5.04 3.19 -4.76
N ARG A 57 5.17 3.47 -6.06
CA ARG A 57 4.93 2.47 -7.10
C ARG A 57 5.90 1.29 -7.03
N VAL A 58 7.20 1.56 -6.84
CA VAL A 58 8.21 0.51 -6.72
C VAL A 58 7.94 -0.35 -5.51
N CYS A 59 7.68 0.27 -4.35
CA CYS A 59 7.37 -0.45 -3.12
C CYS A 59 6.10 -1.30 -3.26
N ALA A 60 5.00 -0.71 -3.74
CA ALA A 60 3.73 -1.41 -3.91
C ALA A 60 3.89 -2.63 -4.82
N LEU A 61 4.48 -2.46 -6.01
CA LEU A 61 4.66 -3.59 -6.93
C LEU A 61 5.61 -4.65 -6.34
N ALA A 62 6.70 -4.24 -5.69
CA ALA A 62 7.64 -5.18 -5.11
C ALA A 62 7.04 -6.02 -3.98
N LEU A 63 6.10 -5.45 -3.22
CA LEU A 63 5.35 -6.15 -2.17
C LEU A 63 4.27 -7.05 -2.77
N GLU A 64 3.46 -6.55 -3.70
CA GLU A 64 2.37 -7.29 -4.35
C GLU A 64 2.86 -8.53 -5.09
N THR A 65 3.98 -8.43 -5.80
CA THR A 65 4.52 -9.57 -6.57
C THR A 65 5.47 -10.45 -5.73
N GLY A 66 5.67 -10.13 -4.45
CA GLY A 66 6.66 -10.78 -3.59
C GLY A 66 8.12 -10.61 -4.05
N ARG A 67 8.40 -9.61 -4.91
CA ARG A 67 9.73 -9.39 -5.48
C ARG A 67 10.73 -8.91 -4.44
N ALA A 68 10.28 -8.07 -3.50
CA ALA A 68 11.10 -7.64 -2.36
C ALA A 68 11.64 -8.85 -1.59
N ARG A 69 10.79 -9.87 -1.39
CA ARG A 69 11.17 -11.12 -0.72
C ARG A 69 12.11 -11.98 -1.54
N GLN A 70 11.99 -11.98 -2.87
CA GLN A 70 12.89 -12.75 -3.73
C GLN A 70 14.31 -12.18 -3.76
N LEU A 71 14.44 -10.84 -3.68
CA LEU A 71 15.73 -10.15 -3.77
C LEU A 71 16.52 -10.27 -2.46
N GLY A 72 15.96 -9.82 -1.35
CA GLY A 72 16.67 -9.81 -0.06
C GLY A 72 15.93 -10.55 1.07
N LYS A 73 15.12 -11.56 0.71
CA LYS A 73 14.40 -12.42 1.67
C LYS A 73 13.39 -11.62 2.50
N ALA A 74 13.03 -12.15 3.66
CA ALA A 74 12.02 -11.54 4.53
C ALA A 74 12.42 -10.13 5.04
N GLU A 75 13.73 -9.83 5.12
CA GLU A 75 14.17 -8.56 5.68
C GLU A 75 13.96 -7.40 4.69
N THR A 76 14.32 -7.56 3.41
CA THR A 76 14.02 -6.55 2.38
C THR A 76 12.51 -6.30 2.28
N GLU A 77 11.68 -7.34 2.30
CA GLU A 77 10.22 -7.19 2.33
C GLU A 77 9.75 -6.37 3.54
N ARG A 78 10.28 -6.63 4.73
CA ARG A 78 9.97 -5.88 5.96
C ARG A 78 10.35 -4.40 5.84
N LEU A 79 11.55 -4.11 5.34
CA LEU A 79 12.08 -2.75 5.18
C LEU A 79 11.30 -1.97 4.11
N VAL A 80 11.05 -2.57 2.96
CA VAL A 80 10.24 -1.97 1.88
C VAL A 80 8.82 -1.64 2.38
N ASN A 81 8.20 -2.56 3.12
CA ASN A 81 6.89 -2.30 3.73
C ASN A 81 6.95 -1.15 4.76
N ALA A 82 8.00 -1.09 5.59
CA ALA A 82 8.18 0.01 6.55
C ALA A 82 8.34 1.37 5.86
N VAL A 83 9.09 1.43 4.76
CA VAL A 83 9.19 2.62 3.91
C VAL A 83 7.83 2.98 3.33
N TYR A 84 7.16 2.05 2.67
CA TYR A 84 5.85 2.28 2.05
C TYR A 84 4.84 2.86 3.04
N ARG A 85 4.73 2.30 4.24
CA ARG A 85 3.79 2.78 5.28
C ARG A 85 4.01 4.23 5.73
N ARG A 86 5.21 4.79 5.53
CA ARG A 86 5.51 6.19 5.87
C ARG A 86 5.21 7.15 4.72
N THR A 87 5.04 6.65 3.49
CA THR A 87 4.67 7.48 2.33
C THR A 87 3.23 8.01 2.43
N PRO A 88 2.86 9.09 1.72
CA PRO A 88 1.48 9.56 1.64
C PRO A 88 0.47 8.46 1.28
N GLY A 89 0.76 7.63 0.27
CA GLY A 89 -0.08 6.50 -0.12
C GLY A 89 -0.21 5.43 0.96
N GLY A 90 0.88 5.08 1.64
CA GLY A 90 0.84 4.13 2.76
C GLY A 90 0.10 4.67 4.01
N GLN A 91 0.17 5.98 4.25
CA GLN A 91 -0.59 6.65 5.31
C GLN A 91 -2.09 6.70 4.98
N ALA A 92 -2.45 6.96 3.72
CA ALA A 92 -3.82 6.91 3.23
C ALA A 92 -4.42 5.51 3.44
N LEU A 93 -3.72 4.46 3.00
CA LEU A 93 -4.13 3.06 3.19
C LEU A 93 -4.31 2.70 4.68
N THR A 94 -3.40 3.17 5.55
CA THR A 94 -3.52 2.96 7.00
C THR A 94 -4.75 3.66 7.58
N THR A 95 -5.08 4.84 7.07
CA THR A 95 -6.24 5.64 7.50
C THR A 95 -7.54 4.97 7.06
N GLU A 96 -7.64 4.54 5.80
CA GLU A 96 -8.78 3.80 5.27
C GLU A 96 -9.07 2.53 6.07
N ALA A 97 -8.03 1.74 6.36
CA ALA A 97 -8.17 0.54 7.19
C ALA A 97 -8.66 0.89 8.60
N ALA A 98 -8.18 1.98 9.20
CA ALA A 98 -8.63 2.43 10.51
C ALA A 98 -10.10 2.87 10.49
N ASP A 99 -10.55 3.53 9.42
CA ASP A 99 -11.94 3.95 9.25
C ASP A 99 -12.89 2.77 9.08
N VAL A 100 -12.53 1.78 8.25
CA VAL A 100 -13.28 0.53 8.12
C VAL A 100 -13.34 -0.21 9.46
N ASN A 101 -12.22 -0.31 10.18
CA ASN A 101 -12.18 -0.95 11.49
C ASN A 101 -13.07 -0.24 12.52
N ARG A 102 -13.19 1.10 12.45
CA ARG A 102 -14.10 1.86 13.32
C ARG A 102 -15.55 1.48 13.07
N VAL A 103 -15.95 1.31 11.81
CA VAL A 103 -17.29 0.87 11.44
C VAL A 103 -17.53 -0.59 11.88
N LEU A 104 -16.57 -1.48 11.62
CA LEU A 104 -16.66 -2.88 12.06
C LEU A 104 -16.74 -3.01 13.58
N ALA A 105 -16.03 -2.18 14.33
CA ALA A 105 -16.09 -2.16 15.80
C ALA A 105 -17.49 -1.78 16.33
N ALA A 106 -18.23 -0.94 15.62
CA ALA A 106 -19.62 -0.59 15.98
C ALA A 106 -20.60 -1.78 15.82
N LEU A 107 -20.19 -2.83 15.11
CA LEU A 107 -20.96 -4.07 14.97
C LEU A 107 -20.65 -5.10 16.06
N ALA A 108 -19.65 -4.86 16.91
CA ALA A 108 -19.26 -5.79 17.95
C ALA A 108 -20.41 -6.07 18.93
N GLY A 109 -20.65 -7.35 19.24
CA GLY A 109 -21.69 -7.80 20.16
C GLY A 109 -23.10 -7.92 19.57
N LYS A 110 -23.29 -7.53 18.30
CA LYS A 110 -24.54 -7.71 17.57
C LYS A 110 -24.60 -9.09 16.88
N THR A 111 -25.81 -9.55 16.54
CA THR A 111 -25.99 -10.87 15.90
C THR A 111 -25.74 -10.79 14.39
N LEU A 112 -24.75 -11.55 13.90
CA LEU A 112 -24.51 -11.71 12.47
C LEU A 112 -25.64 -12.51 11.82
N GLN A 113 -26.34 -11.89 10.87
CA GLN A 113 -27.43 -12.51 10.11
C GLN A 113 -26.94 -13.03 8.76
N GLN A 114 -26.06 -12.27 8.09
CA GLN A 114 -25.48 -12.64 6.80
C GLN A 114 -24.09 -12.03 6.64
N ALA A 115 -23.17 -12.80 6.06
CA ALA A 115 -21.91 -12.29 5.54
C ALA A 115 -21.67 -12.90 4.16
N ARG A 116 -21.41 -12.06 3.15
CA ARG A 116 -21.19 -12.50 1.78
C ARG A 116 -20.01 -11.75 1.18
N ILE A 117 -19.10 -12.48 0.55
CA ILE A 117 -18.08 -11.91 -0.31
C ILE A 117 -18.41 -12.17 -1.78
N THR A 118 -18.32 -11.13 -2.61
CA THR A 118 -18.55 -11.20 -4.05
C THR A 118 -17.32 -10.71 -4.78
N ALA A 119 -16.75 -11.54 -5.66
CA ALA A 119 -15.70 -11.10 -6.57
C ALA A 119 -16.32 -10.33 -7.75
N ARG A 120 -15.87 -9.09 -7.97
CA ARG A 120 -16.29 -8.26 -9.12
C ARG A 120 -15.33 -8.44 -10.30
N MET A 121 -14.03 -8.48 -10.00
CA MET A 121 -12.95 -8.79 -10.93
C MET A 121 -11.69 -9.21 -10.11
N PRO A 122 -10.61 -9.71 -10.75
CA PRO A 122 -9.40 -10.07 -10.01
C PRO A 122 -8.90 -8.92 -9.13
N GLY A 123 -8.72 -9.19 -7.84
CA GLY A 123 -8.28 -8.20 -6.86
C GLY A 123 -9.36 -7.24 -6.35
N ARG A 124 -10.60 -7.29 -6.89
CA ARG A 124 -11.70 -6.41 -6.48
C ARG A 124 -12.87 -7.21 -5.93
N TYR A 125 -13.16 -7.02 -4.64
CA TYR A 125 -14.18 -7.74 -3.90
C TYR A 125 -15.14 -6.79 -3.21
N GLN A 126 -16.36 -7.27 -2.97
CA GLN A 126 -17.34 -6.61 -2.11
C GLN A 126 -17.68 -7.54 -0.96
N LEU A 127 -17.60 -7.04 0.27
CA LEU A 127 -18.04 -7.71 1.49
C LEU A 127 -19.35 -7.04 1.95
N ASP A 128 -20.43 -7.81 1.96
CA ASP A 128 -21.73 -7.41 2.48
C ASP A 128 -21.99 -8.11 3.82
N VAL A 129 -22.32 -7.35 4.86
CA VAL A 129 -22.54 -7.82 6.23
C VAL A 129 -23.87 -7.29 6.74
N ILE A 130 -24.76 -8.20 7.16
CA ILE A 130 -26.04 -7.87 7.79
C ILE A 130 -26.01 -8.29 9.25
N VAL A 131 -26.21 -7.32 10.15
CA VAL A 131 -26.06 -7.49 11.60
C VAL A 131 -27.14 -6.71 12.34
N ASP A 132 -28.02 -7.38 13.10
CA ASP A 132 -29.15 -6.76 13.82
C ASP A 132 -29.92 -5.68 13.00
N GLY A 133 -30.19 -5.94 11.72
CA GLY A 133 -30.89 -4.98 10.83
C GLY A 133 -30.03 -3.85 10.26
N ILE A 134 -28.71 -3.86 10.50
CA ILE A 134 -27.73 -2.98 9.85
C ILE A 134 -27.18 -3.70 8.62
N ASP A 135 -27.21 -3.01 7.47
CA ASP A 135 -26.58 -3.48 6.23
C ASP A 135 -25.30 -2.65 5.96
N LEU A 136 -24.16 -3.35 5.87
CA LEU A 136 -22.84 -2.78 5.65
C LEU A 136 -22.22 -3.39 4.40
N ALA A 137 -21.88 -2.54 3.43
CA ALA A 137 -21.13 -2.94 2.24
C ALA A 137 -19.73 -2.30 2.26
N ILE A 138 -18.69 -3.13 2.10
CA ILE A 138 -17.29 -2.74 2.05
C ILE A 138 -16.70 -3.16 0.69
N SER A 139 -16.10 -2.23 -0.03
CA SER A 139 -15.25 -2.50 -1.18
C SER A 139 -13.83 -2.81 -0.73
N ILE A 140 -13.28 -3.90 -1.26
CA ILE A 140 -11.90 -4.34 -1.06
C ILE A 140 -11.22 -4.30 -2.41
N GLU A 141 -10.31 -3.35 -2.58
CA GLU A 141 -9.64 -3.06 -3.84
C GLU A 141 -8.12 -3.21 -3.69
N PRO A 142 -7.34 -3.38 -4.77
CA PRO A 142 -5.89 -3.49 -4.69
C PRO A 142 -5.23 -2.24 -4.08
N ASP A 143 -5.84 -1.09 -4.32
CA ASP A 143 -5.37 0.22 -3.90
C ASP A 143 -5.91 0.68 -2.53
N GLY A 144 -6.92 0.00 -1.97
CA GLY A 144 -7.54 0.46 -0.73
C GLY A 144 -8.81 -0.24 -0.28
N LEU A 145 -9.37 0.26 0.81
CA LEU A 145 -10.61 -0.22 1.42
C LEU A 145 -11.60 0.94 1.53
N GLU A 146 -12.86 0.71 1.15
CA GLU A 146 -13.88 1.76 1.18
C GLU A 146 -15.20 1.23 1.74
N VAL A 147 -15.79 1.93 2.72
CA VAL A 147 -17.18 1.67 3.14
C VAL A 147 -18.11 2.29 2.09
N ARG A 148 -18.80 1.45 1.33
CA ARG A 148 -19.70 1.89 0.25
C ARG A 148 -21.05 2.37 0.77
N SER A 149 -21.60 1.66 1.76
CA SER A 149 -22.88 2.00 2.35
C SER A 149 -22.99 1.44 3.76
N LEU A 150 -23.62 2.22 4.63
CA LEU A 150 -24.07 1.81 5.95
C LEU A 150 -25.53 2.24 6.08
N GLN A 151 -26.44 1.26 6.16
CA GLN A 151 -27.87 1.50 6.33
C GLN A 151 -28.33 0.93 7.67
N THR A 152 -29.11 1.72 8.42
CA THR A 152 -29.77 1.29 9.65
C THR A 152 -31.27 1.21 9.38
N GLY A 153 -31.86 0.02 9.59
CA GLY A 153 -33.31 -0.18 9.55
C GLY A 153 -34.05 0.44 10.74
#